data_AF-A0A2V2VLK9-F1
#
_entry.id   AF-A0A2V2VLK9-F1
#
_cell.length_a   1.000
_cell.length_b   1.000
_cell.length_c   1.000
_cell.angle_alpha   90.00
_cell.angle_beta   90.00
_cell.angle_gamma   90.00
#
_symmetry.space_group_name_H-M   'P 1'
#
loop_
_entity.id
_entity.type
_entity.pdbx_description
1 polymer ?
#
loop_
_entity_poly.entity_id
_entity_poly.type
_entity_poly.pdbx_seq_one_letter_code
_entity_poly.pdbx_strand_id
1 'polypeptide(L)'
;MLLKMEVEGAIDETWQDARKAHIEDVIELLEVLRSLKVRDICAIDVSAKTSNFDYMLVGTCEGPRHIHLAAWAVQEADSLKRISKIKRKQTDHTWEVVPVGRIIVNLMQEPLREEMALERKWAVTKCMDPLTAANAPVSEGRQVKAHGLWTLTLNLQDLEDFEVDYCKDVLMRQL
;
A
#
# COMPACT_ATOMS: atom_id res chain seq x y z
N MET A 1 -12.03 26.10 8.08
CA MET A 1 -11.04 25.98 9.18
C MET A 1 -9.85 25.16 8.71
N LEU A 2 -10.03 23.92 8.22
CA LEU A 2 -8.94 23.09 7.69
C LEU A 2 -8.11 23.76 6.58
N LEU A 3 -8.75 24.34 5.55
CA LEU A 3 -8.04 25.05 4.48
C LEU A 3 -7.15 26.19 5.01
N LYS A 4 -7.59 26.88 6.06
CA LYS A 4 -6.79 27.95 6.68
C LYS A 4 -5.56 27.38 7.38
N MET A 5 -5.73 26.27 8.13
CA MET A 5 -4.63 25.59 8.83
C MET A 5 -3.60 25.01 7.84
N GLU A 6 -4.05 24.54 6.69
CA GLU A 6 -3.19 24.06 5.60
C GLU A 6 -2.38 25.21 5.00
N VAL A 7 -3.02 26.32 4.65
CA VAL A 7 -2.33 27.52 4.12
C VAL A 7 -1.37 28.14 5.14
N GLU A 8 -1.68 28.06 6.43
CA GLU A 8 -0.81 28.50 7.52
C GLU A 8 0.36 27.54 7.79
N GLY A 9 0.40 26.35 7.18
CA GLY A 9 1.48 25.37 7.33
C GLY A 9 1.47 24.61 8.66
N ALA A 10 0.50 24.85 9.54
CA ALA A 10 0.43 24.24 10.86
C ALA A 10 0.30 22.70 10.80
N ILE A 11 -0.35 22.19 9.75
CA ILE A 11 -0.51 20.74 9.52
C ILE A 11 0.85 20.11 9.19
N ASP A 12 1.62 20.72 8.30
CA ASP A 12 2.93 20.22 7.88
C ASP A 12 3.95 20.26 9.02
N GLU A 13 3.93 21.31 9.84
CA GLU A 13 4.75 21.39 11.06
C GLU A 13 4.40 20.28 12.05
N THR A 14 3.11 19.96 12.19
CA THR A 14 2.64 18.92 13.11
C THR A 14 2.99 17.52 12.63
N TRP A 15 2.95 17.28 11.31
CA TRP A 15 3.19 15.97 10.70
C TRP A 15 4.60 15.81 10.13
N GLN A 16 5.52 16.68 10.53
CA GLN A 16 6.92 16.59 10.11
C GLN A 16 7.54 15.28 10.61
N ASP A 17 7.73 14.33 9.70
CA ASP A 17 8.40 13.06 9.98
C ASP A 17 9.71 12.97 9.21
N ALA A 18 10.83 13.01 9.95
CA ALA A 18 12.17 12.87 9.38
C ALA A 18 12.53 11.41 9.05
N ARG A 19 11.73 10.43 9.48
CA ARG A 19 12.03 9.00 9.32
C ARG A 19 11.57 8.47 7.96
N LYS A 20 11.84 9.19 6.87
CA LYS A 20 11.49 8.76 5.52
C LYS A 20 12.50 7.73 4.99
N ALA A 21 12.01 6.71 4.30
CA ALA A 21 12.84 5.75 3.59
C ALA A 21 13.65 6.45 2.48
N HIS A 22 14.85 5.90 2.24
CA HIS A 22 15.75 6.39 1.22
C HIS A 22 15.50 5.67 -0.11
N ILE A 23 15.56 6.41 -1.23
CA ILE A 23 15.38 5.83 -2.56
C ILE A 23 16.56 4.92 -2.93
N GLU A 24 17.73 5.19 -2.36
CA GLU A 24 18.93 4.38 -2.51
C GLU A 24 18.70 2.93 -2.04
N ASP A 25 18.03 2.76 -0.89
CA ASP A 25 17.68 1.43 -0.37
C ASP A 25 16.73 0.71 -1.36
N VAL A 26 15.80 1.43 -2.00
CA VAL A 26 14.89 0.86 -3.03
C VAL A 26 15.66 0.40 -4.27
N ILE A 27 16.64 1.19 -4.71
CA ILE A 27 17.46 0.86 -5.89
C ILE A 27 18.32 -0.38 -5.59
N GLU A 28 18.93 -0.46 -4.41
CA GLU A 28 19.69 -1.64 -3.98
C GLU A 28 18.82 -2.91 -3.97
N LEU A 29 17.62 -2.83 -3.38
CA LEU A 29 16.67 -3.94 -3.39
C LEU A 29 16.25 -4.35 -4.81
N LEU A 30 16.07 -3.38 -5.70
CA LEU A 30 15.72 -3.63 -7.09
C LEU A 30 16.87 -4.33 -7.84
N GLU A 31 18.11 -3.97 -7.59
CA GLU A 31 19.29 -4.65 -8.15
C GLU A 31 19.41 -6.09 -7.63
N VAL A 32 19.17 -6.32 -6.35
CA VAL A 32 19.13 -7.66 -5.75
C VAL A 32 18.05 -8.51 -6.41
N LEU A 33 16.82 -8.00 -6.54
CA LEU A 33 15.73 -8.72 -7.19
C LEU A 33 16.01 -9.00 -8.67
N ARG A 34 16.63 -8.06 -9.39
CA ARG A 34 17.07 -8.26 -10.79
C ARG A 34 18.13 -9.36 -10.90
N SER A 35 19.08 -9.43 -9.96
CA SER A 35 20.10 -10.47 -9.93
C SER A 35 19.51 -11.88 -9.81
N LEU A 36 18.36 -11.98 -9.14
CA LEU A 36 17.61 -13.22 -8.94
C LEU A 36 16.63 -13.52 -10.08
N LYS A 37 16.58 -12.67 -11.11
CA LYS A 37 15.67 -12.80 -12.27
C LYS A 37 14.19 -12.74 -11.89
N VAL A 38 13.85 -11.96 -10.87
CA VAL A 38 12.46 -11.60 -10.58
C VAL A 38 11.92 -10.76 -11.73
N ARG A 39 10.71 -11.08 -12.19
CA ARG A 39 10.07 -10.41 -13.34
C ARG A 39 9.18 -9.27 -12.88
N ASP A 40 8.98 -8.30 -13.77
CA ASP A 40 8.00 -7.20 -13.62
C ASP A 40 8.11 -6.46 -12.28
N ILE A 41 9.31 -6.08 -11.87
CA ILE A 41 9.50 -5.39 -10.59
C ILE A 41 8.92 -3.97 -10.70
N CYS A 42 7.91 -3.67 -9.88
CA CYS A 42 7.32 -2.35 -9.74
C CYS A 42 7.68 -1.77 -8.38
N ALA A 43 7.99 -0.47 -8.32
CA ALA A 43 8.21 0.26 -7.08
C ALA A 43 7.27 1.47 -7.05
N ILE A 44 6.50 1.59 -5.97
CA ILE A 44 5.46 2.63 -5.81
C ILE A 44 5.78 3.42 -4.55
N ASP A 45 5.89 4.74 -4.70
CA ASP A 45 5.92 5.66 -3.55
C ASP A 45 4.49 5.84 -3.00
N VAL A 46 4.32 5.37 -1.77
CA VAL A 46 3.07 5.44 -1.01
C VAL A 46 3.21 6.33 0.23
N SER A 47 4.34 7.05 0.40
CA SER A 47 4.62 7.90 1.57
C SER A 47 3.63 9.07 1.72
N ALA A 48 3.17 9.64 0.60
CA ALA A 48 2.17 10.70 0.59
C ALA A 48 0.72 10.18 0.69
N LYS A 49 0.52 8.87 0.76
CA LYS A 49 -0.79 8.20 0.84
C LYS A 49 -1.00 7.70 2.27
N THR A 50 -2.23 7.32 2.59
CA THR A 50 -2.56 6.73 3.89
C THR A 50 -2.03 5.29 3.98
N SER A 51 -0.72 5.14 4.17
CA SER A 51 0.00 3.86 4.25
C SER A 51 0.93 3.85 5.46
N ASN A 52 1.23 2.65 5.96
CA ASN A 52 2.21 2.44 7.04
C ASN A 52 3.66 2.37 6.52
N PHE A 53 3.83 2.35 5.20
CA PHE A 53 5.11 2.21 4.51
C PHE A 53 5.30 3.39 3.57
N ASP A 54 6.56 3.72 3.26
CA ASP A 54 6.93 4.78 2.34
C ASP A 54 7.02 4.27 0.90
N TYR A 55 7.60 3.08 0.71
CA TYR A 55 7.71 2.43 -0.60
C TYR A 55 7.15 1.02 -0.56
N MET A 56 6.46 0.66 -1.64
CA MET A 56 5.99 -0.69 -1.90
C MET A 56 6.66 -1.21 -3.16
N LEU A 57 7.39 -2.32 -3.03
CA LEU A 57 7.90 -3.08 -4.16
C LEU A 57 7.01 -4.30 -4.39
N VAL A 58 6.77 -4.62 -5.65
CA VAL A 58 6.02 -5.79 -6.08
C VAL A 58 6.82 -6.48 -7.19
N GLY A 59 7.01 -7.79 -7.06
CA GLY A 59 7.76 -8.59 -8.03
C GLY A 59 7.09 -9.93 -8.31
N THR A 60 7.22 -10.41 -9.55
CA THR A 60 6.67 -11.70 -10.00
C THR A 60 7.75 -12.78 -9.97
N CYS A 61 7.46 -13.87 -9.26
CA CYS A 61 8.30 -15.07 -9.19
C CYS A 61 7.57 -16.27 -9.78
N GLU A 62 8.32 -17.22 -10.35
CA GLU A 62 7.75 -18.39 -11.05
C GLU A 62 7.17 -19.45 -10.10
N GLY A 63 7.67 -19.56 -8.87
CA GLY A 63 7.30 -20.63 -7.95
C GLY A 63 7.66 -20.36 -6.49
N PRO A 64 7.15 -21.17 -5.56
CA PRO A 64 7.37 -20.98 -4.12
C PRO A 64 8.84 -20.97 -3.72
N ARG A 65 9.67 -21.81 -4.36
CA ARG A 65 11.13 -21.81 -4.13
C ARG A 65 11.80 -20.52 -4.60
N HIS A 66 11.37 -19.99 -5.75
CA HIS A 66 11.90 -18.72 -6.27
C HIS A 66 11.47 -17.57 -5.37
N ILE A 67 10.21 -17.53 -4.92
CA ILE A 67 9.71 -16.58 -3.91
C ILE A 67 10.58 -16.62 -2.66
N HIS A 68 10.83 -17.80 -2.09
CA HIS A 68 11.63 -17.93 -0.87
C HIS A 68 13.08 -17.47 -1.05
N LEU A 69 13.69 -17.79 -2.19
CA LEU A 69 15.05 -17.36 -2.52
C LEU A 69 15.14 -15.83 -2.65
N ALA A 70 14.18 -15.22 -3.34
CA ALA A 70 14.09 -13.77 -3.48
C ALA A 70 13.86 -13.08 -2.12
N ALA A 71 12.97 -13.63 -1.30
CA ALA A 71 12.71 -13.13 0.05
C ALA A 71 13.96 -13.21 0.93
N TRP A 72 14.67 -14.33 0.90
CA TRP A 72 15.91 -14.52 1.65
C TRP A 72 17.01 -13.55 1.19
N ALA A 73 17.17 -13.34 -0.11
CA ALA A 73 18.19 -12.41 -0.63
C ALA A 73 17.89 -10.95 -0.25
N VAL A 74 16.63 -10.51 -0.33
CA VAL A 74 16.19 -9.20 0.17
C VAL A 74 16.51 -9.07 1.66
N GLN A 75 16.25 -10.12 2.43
CA GLN A 75 16.56 -10.14 3.85
C GLN A 75 18.08 -10.05 4.13
N GLU A 76 18.91 -10.71 3.31
CA GLU A 76 20.38 -10.63 3.45
C GLU A 76 20.93 -9.26 3.04
N ALA A 77 20.31 -8.59 2.07
CA ALA A 77 20.62 -7.19 1.76
C ALA A 77 20.34 -6.28 2.97
N ASP A 78 19.25 -6.51 3.71
CA ASP A 78 18.94 -5.78 4.95
C ASP A 78 19.70 -6.29 6.20
N SER A 79 20.70 -7.16 6.06
CA SER A 79 21.38 -7.80 7.19
C SER A 79 22.04 -6.84 8.18
N LEU A 80 22.42 -5.64 7.73
CA LEU A 80 23.06 -4.61 8.54
C LEU A 80 22.10 -3.91 9.52
N LYS A 81 20.81 -3.81 9.16
CA LYS A 81 19.80 -3.03 9.93
C LYS A 81 18.69 -3.91 10.51
N ARG A 82 18.50 -5.14 10.01
CA ARG A 82 17.39 -6.02 10.43
C ARG A 82 17.52 -6.53 11.86
N ILE A 83 16.37 -6.67 12.52
CA ILE A 83 16.24 -7.24 13.87
C ILE A 83 15.80 -8.71 13.83
N SER A 84 15.09 -9.12 12.77
CA SER A 84 14.44 -10.42 12.66
C SER A 84 14.67 -11.06 11.29
N LYS A 85 14.52 -12.39 11.22
CA LYS A 85 14.63 -13.17 9.98
C LYS A 85 13.23 -13.58 9.47
N ILE A 86 13.08 -13.80 8.16
CA ILE A 86 11.85 -14.36 7.59
C ILE A 86 11.58 -15.76 8.17
N LYS A 87 10.31 -16.18 8.11
CA LYS A 87 9.93 -17.51 8.59
C LYS A 87 10.63 -18.58 7.76
N ARG A 88 11.29 -19.55 8.42
CA ARG A 88 11.91 -20.71 7.73
C ARG A 88 10.91 -21.58 6.98
N LYS A 89 9.65 -21.59 7.42
CA LYS A 89 8.56 -22.32 6.76
C LYS A 89 7.64 -21.31 6.09
N GLN A 90 7.52 -21.42 4.77
CA GLN A 90 6.51 -20.69 4.01
C GLN A 90 5.12 -21.06 4.54
N THR A 91 4.38 -20.05 4.98
CA THR A 91 2.96 -20.18 5.35
C THR A 91 2.06 -20.09 4.13
N ASP A 92 2.49 -19.31 3.14
CA ASP A 92 1.85 -19.18 1.84
C ASP A 92 2.92 -19.45 0.76
N HIS A 93 2.52 -20.16 -0.29
CA HIS A 93 3.39 -20.57 -1.40
C HIS A 93 3.27 -19.65 -2.60
N THR A 94 2.22 -18.82 -2.66
CA THR A 94 1.96 -17.90 -3.77
C THR A 94 2.33 -16.46 -3.43
N TRP A 95 2.51 -16.14 -2.15
CA TRP A 95 2.87 -14.81 -1.66
C TRP A 95 3.87 -14.84 -0.50
N GLU A 96 4.90 -14.00 -0.60
CA GLU A 96 5.80 -13.71 0.53
C GLU A 96 5.99 -12.19 0.65
N VAL A 97 5.91 -11.71 1.90
CA VAL A 97 6.06 -10.29 2.25
C VAL A 97 7.31 -10.12 3.09
N VAL A 98 8.21 -9.24 2.66
CA VAL A 98 9.45 -8.93 3.37
C VAL A 98 9.48 -7.44 3.73
N PRO A 99 9.38 -7.09 5.02
CA PRO A 99 9.56 -5.71 5.46
C PRO A 99 11.05 -5.37 5.57
N VAL A 100 11.44 -4.22 5.01
CA VAL A 100 12.78 -3.62 5.09
C VAL A 100 12.63 -2.18 5.56
N GLY A 101 12.69 -1.96 6.87
CA GLY A 101 12.40 -0.65 7.47
C GLY A 101 10.99 -0.15 7.12
N ARG A 102 10.89 0.96 6.37
CA ARG A 102 9.63 1.52 5.84
C ARG A 102 9.34 1.13 4.39
N ILE A 103 10.08 0.18 3.86
CA ILE A 103 9.88 -0.40 2.53
C ILE A 103 9.25 -1.77 2.71
N ILE A 104 8.23 -2.09 1.90
CA ILE A 104 7.62 -3.42 1.88
C ILE A 104 7.84 -4.07 0.52
N VAL A 105 8.43 -5.27 0.50
CA VAL A 105 8.66 -6.04 -0.72
C VAL A 105 7.66 -7.19 -0.78
N ASN A 106 6.84 -7.21 -1.82
CA ASN A 106 5.84 -8.25 -2.09
C ASN A 106 6.32 -9.12 -3.25
N LEU A 107 6.50 -10.41 -3.00
CA LEU A 107 6.91 -11.40 -3.99
C LEU A 107 5.75 -12.35 -4.21
N MET A 108 5.21 -12.36 -5.43
CA MET A 108 3.99 -13.10 -5.75
C MET A 108 4.17 -13.94 -7.00
N GLN A 109 3.32 -14.95 -7.16
CA GLN A 109 3.10 -15.58 -8.46
C GLN A 109 2.17 -14.72 -9.33
N GLU A 110 2.30 -14.87 -10.64
CA GLU A 110 1.55 -14.13 -11.66
C GLU A 110 0.02 -14.16 -11.43
N PRO A 111 -0.63 -15.32 -11.17
CA PRO A 111 -2.09 -15.36 -10.97
C PRO A 111 -2.54 -14.55 -9.74
N LEU A 112 -1.80 -14.65 -8.63
CA LEU A 112 -2.14 -13.92 -7.41
C LEU A 112 -1.91 -12.42 -7.56
N ARG A 113 -0.85 -12.03 -8.30
CA ARG A 113 -0.56 -10.63 -8.56
C ARG A 113 -1.67 -9.97 -9.38
N GLU A 114 -2.20 -10.68 -10.38
CA GLU A 114 -3.34 -10.22 -11.17
C GLU A 114 -4.62 -10.13 -10.34
N GLU A 115 -4.90 -11.14 -9.51
CA GLU A 115 -6.05 -11.17 -8.60
C GLU A 115 -6.02 -10.00 -7.61
N MET A 116 -4.87 -9.78 -6.95
CA MET A 116 -4.75 -8.76 -5.91
C MET A 116 -4.60 -7.34 -6.46
N ALA A 117 -4.07 -7.19 -7.67
CA ALA A 117 -3.91 -5.92 -8.39
C ALA A 117 -3.40 -4.74 -7.52
N LEU A 118 -2.55 -5.01 -6.53
CA LEU A 118 -2.13 -4.03 -5.51
C LEU A 118 -1.48 -2.80 -6.14
N GLU A 119 -0.76 -3.00 -7.24
CA GLU A 119 -0.08 -1.95 -7.97
C GLU A 119 -1.05 -0.90 -8.51
N ARG A 120 -2.17 -1.37 -9.10
CA ARG A 120 -3.24 -0.50 -9.58
C ARG A 120 -3.86 0.24 -8.41
N LYS A 121 -4.25 -0.48 -7.36
CA LYS A 121 -4.87 0.11 -6.17
C LYS A 121 -4.04 1.27 -5.60
N TRP A 122 -2.74 1.03 -5.37
CA TRP A 122 -1.86 2.06 -4.80
C TRP A 122 -1.47 3.15 -5.79
N ALA A 123 -1.51 2.91 -7.10
CA ALA A 123 -1.30 3.95 -8.11
C ALA A 123 -2.52 4.88 -8.26
N VAL A 124 -3.73 4.33 -8.16
CA VAL A 124 -5.00 5.08 -8.31
C VAL A 124 -5.36 5.83 -7.03
N THR A 125 -5.01 5.28 -5.87
CA THR A 125 -5.24 5.92 -4.57
C THR A 125 -4.58 7.30 -4.53
N LYS A 126 -5.37 8.34 -4.28
CA LYS A 126 -4.88 9.72 -4.21
C LYS A 126 -4.00 9.94 -2.96
N CYS A 127 -3.17 10.97 -3.03
CA CYS A 127 -2.46 11.44 -1.85
C CYS A 127 -3.44 11.88 -0.76
N MET A 128 -2.98 11.79 0.49
CA MET A 128 -3.78 12.17 1.63
C MET A 128 -4.05 13.67 1.59
N ASP A 129 -5.33 14.03 1.57
CA ASP A 129 -5.80 15.42 1.58
C ASP A 129 -6.56 15.65 2.90
N PRO A 130 -6.07 16.55 3.80
CA PRO A 130 -6.72 16.86 5.07
C PRO A 130 -8.19 17.28 4.93
N LEU A 131 -8.57 17.88 3.79
CA LEU A 131 -9.94 18.29 3.52
C LEU A 131 -10.88 17.10 3.33
N THR A 132 -10.37 15.92 3.03
CA THR A 132 -11.16 14.68 2.91
C THR A 132 -11.83 14.31 4.23
N ALA A 133 -11.26 14.71 5.37
CA ALA A 133 -11.86 14.52 6.69
C ALA A 133 -13.11 15.38 6.93
N ALA A 134 -13.37 16.39 6.08
CA ALA A 134 -14.58 17.20 6.15
C ALA A 134 -15.80 16.54 5.49
N ASN A 135 -15.62 15.40 4.81
CA ASN A 135 -16.71 14.66 4.18
C ASN A 135 -17.61 13.99 5.23
N ALA A 136 -18.83 13.64 4.83
CA ALA A 136 -19.78 12.98 5.71
C ALA A 136 -19.26 11.59 6.17
N PRO A 137 -19.47 11.20 7.42
CA PRO A 137 -19.06 9.89 7.92
C PRO A 137 -19.85 8.79 7.22
N VAL A 138 -19.17 7.72 6.82
CA VAL A 138 -19.80 6.52 6.25
C VAL A 138 -20.04 5.51 7.37
N SER A 139 -21.24 4.94 7.40
CA SER A 139 -21.58 3.83 8.28
C SER A 139 -22.44 2.82 7.52
N GLU A 140 -22.08 1.54 7.59
CA GLU A 140 -22.99 0.48 7.14
C GLU A 140 -24.13 0.33 8.15
N GLY A 141 -25.31 0.85 7.79
CA GLY A 141 -26.49 0.79 8.64
C GLY A 141 -27.78 0.83 7.83
N ARG A 142 -28.63 -0.19 7.95
CA ARG A 142 -29.92 -0.22 7.27
C ARG A 142 -30.95 0.59 8.06
N GLN A 143 -31.03 1.89 7.77
CA GLN A 143 -32.09 2.75 8.31
C GLN A 143 -33.41 2.54 7.57
N VAL A 144 -34.53 3.00 8.16
CA VAL A 144 -35.91 2.81 7.63
C VAL A 144 -36.06 3.30 6.19
N LYS A 145 -35.34 4.37 5.80
CA LYS A 145 -35.35 4.94 4.45
C LYS A 145 -34.03 4.76 3.68
N ALA A 146 -33.15 3.85 4.12
CA ALA A 146 -31.82 3.65 3.56
C ALA A 146 -30.99 4.95 3.42
N HIS A 147 -31.26 5.94 4.26
CA HIS A 147 -30.58 7.23 4.30
C HIS A 147 -30.33 7.58 5.76
N GLY A 148 -29.08 7.87 6.12
CA GLY A 148 -28.71 8.36 7.44
C GLY A 148 -28.91 9.87 7.55
N LEU A 149 -29.36 10.38 8.69
CA LEU A 149 -29.51 11.83 8.88
C LEU A 149 -28.16 12.57 8.84
N TRP A 150 -27.10 11.90 9.31
CA TRP A 150 -25.74 12.45 9.42
C TRP A 150 -24.68 11.53 8.83
N THR A 151 -25.09 10.39 8.27
CA THR A 151 -24.17 9.36 7.77
C THR A 151 -24.56 8.92 6.37
N LEU A 152 -23.54 8.58 5.58
CA LEU A 152 -23.70 7.94 4.28
C LEU A 152 -23.71 6.42 4.44
N THR A 153 -24.55 5.76 3.65
CA THR A 153 -24.63 4.30 3.56
C THR A 153 -24.16 3.87 2.18
N LEU A 154 -22.99 3.26 2.11
CA LEU A 154 -22.38 2.74 0.88
C LEU A 154 -22.22 1.23 1.03
N ASN A 155 -22.70 0.46 0.05
CA ASN A 155 -22.42 -0.97 -0.03
C ASN A 155 -21.32 -1.20 -1.05
N LEU A 156 -20.20 -1.77 -0.63
CA LEU A 156 -19.08 -2.09 -1.52
C LEU A 156 -19.20 -3.50 -2.13
N GLN A 157 -20.11 -4.35 -1.62
CA GLN A 157 -20.25 -5.75 -2.09
C GLN A 157 -20.78 -5.86 -3.52
N ASP A 158 -21.44 -4.80 -4.00
CA ASP A 158 -22.01 -4.74 -5.34
C ASP A 158 -21.01 -4.16 -6.37
N LEU A 159 -19.82 -3.74 -5.93
CA LEU A 159 -18.77 -3.18 -6.78
C LEU A 159 -17.61 -4.16 -6.95
N GLU A 160 -17.06 -4.19 -8.16
CA GLU A 160 -15.83 -4.91 -8.45
C GLU A 160 -14.60 -4.20 -7.84
N ASP A 161 -13.50 -4.92 -7.60
CA ASP A 161 -12.31 -4.37 -6.95
C ASP A 161 -11.76 -3.11 -7.64
N PHE A 162 -11.74 -3.11 -8.97
CA PHE A 162 -11.28 -1.95 -9.73
C PHE A 162 -12.26 -0.77 -9.61
N GLU A 163 -13.56 -1.03 -9.53
CA GLU A 163 -14.55 0.04 -9.36
C GLU A 163 -14.40 0.67 -7.98
N VAL A 164 -14.17 -0.13 -6.94
CA VAL A 164 -13.86 0.39 -5.59
C VAL A 164 -12.59 1.23 -5.63
N ASP A 165 -11.53 0.76 -6.28
CA ASP A 165 -10.25 1.49 -6.39
C ASP A 165 -10.44 2.90 -6.99
N TYR A 166 -11.22 3.02 -8.08
CA TYR A 166 -11.44 4.31 -8.77
C TYR A 166 -12.53 5.17 -8.12
N CYS A 167 -13.60 4.56 -7.62
CA CYS A 167 -14.79 5.27 -7.19
C CYS A 167 -14.77 5.64 -5.70
N LYS A 168 -13.90 5.06 -4.87
CA LYS A 168 -13.88 5.32 -3.42
C LYS A 168 -13.92 6.81 -3.08
N ASP A 169 -12.98 7.60 -3.59
CA ASP A 169 -12.94 9.05 -3.29
C ASP A 169 -14.08 9.82 -3.96
N VAL A 170 -14.63 9.29 -5.05
CA VAL A 170 -15.73 9.91 -5.79
C VAL A 170 -17.04 9.74 -5.01
N LEU A 171 -17.32 8.54 -4.54
CA LEU A 171 -18.50 8.21 -3.72
C LEU A 171 -18.51 8.99 -2.41
N MET A 172 -17.35 9.18 -1.79
CA MET A 172 -17.20 9.97 -0.56
C MET A 172 -17.44 11.49 -0.76
N ARG A 173 -17.35 11.99 -2.00
CA ARG A 173 -17.51 13.42 -2.33
C ARG A 173 -18.88 13.76 -2.91
N GLN A 174 -19.53 12.81 -3.58
CA GLN A 174 -20.75 13.07 -4.38
C GLN A 174 -22.07 12.85 -3.63
N LEU A 175 -22.03 12.23 -2.44
CA LEU A 175 -23.20 11.93 -1.61
C LEU A 175 -23.22 12.81 -0.36
#